data_AF-A0A924P213-F1
#
_entry.id   AF-A0A924P213-F1
#
_cell.length_a   1.000
_cell.length_b   1.000
_cell.length_c   1.000
_cell.angle_alpha   90.00
_cell.angle_beta   90.00
_cell.angle_gamma   90.00
#
_symmetry.space_group_name_H-M   'P 1'
#
loop_
_entity.id
_entity.type
_entity.pdbx_description
1 polymer ?
#
loop_
_entity_poly.entity_id
_entity_poly.type
_entity_poly.pdbx_seq_one_letter_code
_entity_poly.pdbx_strand_id
1 'polypeptide(L)' 'DIYRWFLPLLELDIHSKLVQYIKLAATQTGLCTPYVRAPRLMLEGQEKETVLSIINKGIATRPTLPIL' A
#
# COMPACT_ATOMS: atom_id res chain seq x y z
N ASP A 1 -4.09 7.64 -17.45
CA ASP A 1 -3.03 8.00 -16.48
C ASP A 1 -3.29 7.52 -15.07
N ILE A 2 -4.42 7.88 -14.44
CA ILE A 2 -4.76 7.42 -13.08
C ILE A 2 -4.73 5.89 -12.93
N TYR A 3 -5.28 5.14 -13.90
CA TYR A 3 -5.28 3.68 -13.87
C TYR A 3 -3.87 3.09 -13.91
N ARG A 4 -2.97 3.66 -14.72
CA ARG A 4 -1.57 3.19 -14.81
C ARG A 4 -0.80 3.49 -13.54
N TRP A 5 -1.07 4.63 -12.92
CA TRP A 5 -0.50 5.01 -11.63
C TRP A 5 -1.00 4.09 -10.50
N PHE A 6 -2.30 3.77 -10.48
CA PHE A 6 -2.90 3.04 -9.39
C PHE A 6 -2.79 1.51 -9.52
N LEU A 7 -2.57 0.98 -10.73
CA LEU A 7 -2.50 -0.46 -10.97
C LEU A 7 -1.51 -1.21 -10.06
N PRO A 8 -0.26 -0.75 -9.83
CA PRO A 8 0.66 -1.44 -8.92
C PRO A 8 0.17 -1.48 -7.47
N LEU A 9 -0.64 -0.50 -7.05
CA LEU A 9 -1.27 -0.49 -5.73
C LEU A 9 -2.45 -1.48 -5.69
N LEU A 10 -3.26 -1.55 -6.74
CA LEU A 10 -4.35 -2.52 -6.87
C LEU A 10 -3.85 -3.97 -6.90
N GLU A 11 -2.66 -4.22 -7.45
CA GLU A 11 -2.03 -5.54 -7.42
C GLU A 11 -1.75 -6.02 -5.99
N LEU A 12 -1.62 -5.12 -5.00
CA LEU A 12 -1.49 -5.53 -3.61
C LEU A 12 -2.79 -6.17 -3.07
N ASP A 13 -3.95 -5.82 -3.63
CA ASP A 13 -5.25 -6.28 -3.14
C ASP A 13 -5.59 -7.71 -3.61
N ILE A 14 -4.89 -8.27 -4.59
CA ILE A 14 -5.14 -9.63 -5.07
C ILE A 14 -4.38 -10.70 -4.27
N HIS A 15 -3.52 -10.29 -3.34
CA HIS A 15 -2.72 -11.21 -2.51
C HIS A 15 -3.44 -11.62 -1.21
N SER A 16 -3.14 -12.82 -0.71
CA SER A 16 -3.67 -13.33 0.57
C SER A 16 -3.30 -12.48 1.80
N LYS A 17 -2.31 -11.58 1.67
CA LYS A 17 -1.86 -10.63 2.69
C LYS A 17 -2.45 -9.22 2.51
N LEU A 18 -3.57 -9.07 1.80
CA LEU A 18 -4.26 -7.78 1.57
C LEU A 18 -4.33 -6.92 2.84
N VAL A 19 -4.73 -7.50 3.97
CA VAL A 19 -4.90 -6.75 5.23
C VAL A 19 -3.56 -6.17 5.71
N GLN A 20 -2.47 -6.92 5.59
CA GLN A 20 -1.14 -6.43 5.94
C GLN A 20 -0.71 -5.28 5.01
N TYR A 21 -0.94 -5.42 3.70
CA TYR A 21 -0.54 -4.42 2.71
C TYR A 21 -1.34 -3.13 2.84
N ILE A 22 -2.67 -3.21 2.95
CA ILE A 22 -3.51 -2.02 3.09
C ILE A 22 -3.24 -1.27 4.40
N LYS A 23 -2.92 -1.99 5.49
CA LYS A 23 -2.52 -1.35 6.74
C LYS A 23 -1.17 -0.67 6.64
N LEU A 24 -0.22 -1.26 5.91
CA LEU A 24 1.06 -0.61 5.63
C LEU A 24 0.85 0.66 4.80
N ALA A 25 0.02 0.61 3.76
CA ALA A 25 -0.32 1.77 2.93
C ALA A 25 -1.02 2.88 3.73
N ALA A 26 -2.03 2.53 4.52
CA ALA A 26 -2.74 3.46 5.39
C ALA A 26 -1.85 4.05 6.49
N THR A 27 -0.81 3.33 6.92
CA THR A 27 0.20 3.88 7.83
C THR A 27 1.05 4.95 7.13
N GLN A 28 1.47 4.73 5.88
CA GLN A 28 2.25 5.72 5.12
C GLN A 28 1.46 7.00 4.82
N THR A 29 0.12 6.94 4.81
CA THR A 29 -0.74 8.11 4.65
C THR A 29 -1.22 8.72 5.98
N GLY A 30 -0.75 8.20 7.12
CA GLY A 30 -1.10 8.72 8.45
C GLY A 30 -2.51 8.37 8.94
N LEU A 31 -3.18 7.39 8.31
CA LEU A 31 -4.56 7.01 8.64
C LEU A 31 -4.67 5.96 9.76
N CYS A 32 -3.67 5.09 9.92
CA CYS A 32 -3.67 4.09 11.00
C CYS A 32 -2.25 3.58 11.33
N THR A 33 -2.17 2.54 12.16
CA THR A 33 -0.92 1.83 12.51
C THR A 33 -0.76 0.55 11.69
N PRO A 34 0.46 0.04 11.50
CA PRO A 34 0.69 -1.16 10.69
C PRO A 34 0.33 -2.44 11.47
N TYR A 35 -0.01 -2.33 12.75
CA TYR A 35 -0.31 -3.44 13.65
C TYR A 35 -1.42 -4.34 13.11
N VAL A 36 -1.17 -5.64 12.99
CA VAL A 36 -2.21 -6.63 12.67
C VAL A 36 -2.53 -7.50 13.87
N ARG A 37 -3.80 -7.88 14.01
CA ARG A 37 -4.22 -8.84 15.03
C ARG A 37 -3.88 -10.26 14.57
N ALA A 38 -3.38 -11.08 15.50
CA ALA A 38 -3.22 -12.52 15.32
C ALA A 38 -4.52 -13.17 14.74
N PRO A 39 -4.42 -14.20 13.89
CA PRO A 39 -3.22 -14.98 13.56
C PRO A 39 -2.30 -14.35 12.49
N ARG A 40 -2.63 -13.16 11.98
CA ARG A 40 -1.80 -12.47 10.98
C ARG A 40 -0.50 -11.99 11.63
N LEU A 41 0.61 -12.17 10.93
CA LEU A 41 1.90 -11.61 11.29
C LEU A 41 2.15 -10.30 10.54
N MET A 42 2.96 -9.44 11.16
CA MET A 42 3.46 -8.21 10.55
C MET A 42 4.33 -8.55 9.34
N LEU A 43 4.40 -7.64 8.37
CA LEU A 43 5.36 -7.75 7.27
C LEU A 43 6.76 -7.41 7.78
N GLU A 44 7.75 -8.13 7.28
CA GLU A 44 9.15 -7.95 7.62
C GLU A 44 10.06 -8.27 6.43
N GLY A 45 11.34 -7.94 6.58
CA GLY A 45 12.37 -8.18 5.57
C GLY A 45 12.03 -7.66 4.17
N GLN A 46 12.44 -8.41 3.16
CA GLN A 46 12.36 -8.01 1.75
C GLN A 46 10.93 -7.77 1.26
N GLU A 47 9.95 -8.52 1.78
CA GLU A 47 8.55 -8.35 1.40
C GLU A 47 8.05 -6.97 1.84
N LYS A 48 8.33 -6.59 3.10
CA LYS A 48 7.97 -5.26 3.62
C LYS A 48 8.62 -4.16 2.79
N GLU A 49 9.91 -4.28 2.48
CA GLU A 49 10.64 -3.29 1.70
C GLU A 49 10.07 -3.13 0.28
N THR A 50 9.73 -4.24 -0.37
CA THR A 50 9.14 -4.25 -1.71
C THR A 50 7.79 -3.55 -1.73
N VAL A 51 6.91 -3.89 -0.77
CA VAL A 51 5.58 -3.28 -0.65
C VAL A 51 5.69 -1.79 -0.30
N LEU A 52 6.59 -1.42 0.61
CA LEU A 52 6.86 -0.01 0.93
C LEU A 52 7.34 0.77 -0.29
N SER A 53 8.20 0.18 -1.13
CA SER A 53 8.68 0.82 -2.37
C SER A 53 7.52 1.13 -3.31
N ILE A 54 6.60 0.17 -3.52
CA ILE A 54 5.40 0.36 -4.35
C ILE A 54 4.52 1.47 -3.77
N ILE A 55 4.24 1.43 -2.47
CA ILE A 55 3.41 2.42 -1.78
C ILE A 55 4.02 3.82 -1.89
N ASN A 56 5.30 3.96 -1.53
CA ASN A 56 5.99 5.26 -1.51
C ASN A 56 6.11 5.84 -2.91
N LYS A 57 6.36 5.01 -3.93
CA LYS A 57 6.33 5.45 -5.33
C LYS A 57 4.94 5.93 -5.72
N GLY A 58 3.88 5.21 -5.35
CA GLY A 58 2.50 5.62 -5.58
C GLY A 58 2.19 6.98 -4.95
N ILE A 59 2.56 7.17 -3.69
CA ILE A 59 2.37 8.45 -2.98
C ILE A 59 3.15 9.59 -3.67
N ALA A 60 4.44 9.37 -3.97
CA ALA A 60 5.31 10.39 -4.57
C ALA A 60 4.90 10.80 -5.99
N THR A 61 4.26 9.89 -6.74
CA THR A 61 3.88 10.10 -8.15
C THR A 61 2.38 10.28 -8.35
N ARG A 62 1.64 10.58 -7.27
CA ARG A 62 0.18 10.77 -7.33
C ARG A 62 -0.19 11.87 -8.34
N PRO A 63 -0.98 11.57 -9.39
CA PRO A 63 -1.37 12.57 -10.37
C PRO A 63 -2.39 13.55 -9.77
N THR A 64 -2.33 14.80 -10.21
CA THR A 64 -3.37 15.78 -9.92
C THR A 64 -4.64 15.40 -10.68
N LEU A 65 -5.74 15.22 -9.96
CA LEU A 65 -7.03 14.91 -10.57
C LEU A 65 -7.71 16.19 -11.04
N PRO A 66 -8.47 16.15 -12.15
CA PRO A 66 -9.31 17.28 -12.54
C PRO A 66 -10.33 17.56 -11.43
N ILE A 67 -10.57 18.84 -11.16
CA ILE A 67 -11.63 19.28 -10.26
C ILE A 67 -12.96 19.07 -11.00
N LEU A 68 -13.93 18.47 -10.29
CA LEU A 68 -15.30 18.27 -10.80
C LEU A 68 -16.08 19.58 -10.84
#